data_AF-A0A061E438-F1
#
_entry.id   AF-A0A061E438-F1
#
_cell.length_a   1.000
_cell.length_b   1.000
_cell.length_c   1.000
_cell.angle_alpha   90.00
_cell.angle_beta   90.00
_cell.angle_gamma   90.00
#
_symmetry.space_group_name_H-M   'P 1'
#
loop_
_entity.id
_entity.type
_entity.pdbx_description
1 polymer ?
#
loop_
_entity_poly.entity_id
_entity_poly.type
_entity_poly.pdbx_seq_one_letter_code
_entity_poly.pdbx_strand_id
1 'polypeptide(L)'
;MIFARPKVNPTPTFRRPFSRRLALSANPFLYYFYSSKFSSSFTVLKCHCTEDKSTDKSTQGFSVLTSDIPWKTGSLWSAMAVYMFNLHIPLGFGGLSIVAYILNQPVLDPQTQSLSLLLLDILELISTLLLLKSTIKPKNGLMNFFKSSELSIERNWVLASALGFGILILFVFLTSILADRLYGDVNNPILKEMLLSSDISKVACVIVYCIITPPLEEMVYRGFLLASLVSTMSWQQAVVLSAAIFSAAHFSGENFLQLFVVGCILGCSYCGTGNLRSSIVIHSLYNALTLIITFSS
;
A
#
# COMPACT_ATOMS: atom_id res chain seq x y z
N MET A 1 -30.34 55.41 14.66
CA MET A 1 -31.54 55.17 13.82
C MET A 1 -32.04 53.77 14.17
N ILE A 2 -33.22 53.72 14.78
CA ILE A 2 -33.91 52.53 15.33
C ILE A 2 -34.72 51.86 14.23
N PHE A 3 -34.97 50.55 14.34
CA PHE A 3 -36.18 49.76 13.98
C PHE A 3 -35.75 48.36 13.48
N ALA A 4 -36.43 47.24 13.73
CA ALA A 4 -37.29 46.72 14.79
C ALA A 4 -37.57 45.25 14.42
N ARG A 5 -37.94 44.45 15.42
CA ARG A 5 -38.19 42.99 15.41
C ARG A 5 -39.40 42.53 14.57
N PRO A 6 -39.51 41.21 14.28
CA PRO A 6 -40.47 40.62 13.35
C PRO A 6 -41.86 40.36 13.96
N LYS A 7 -42.88 40.26 13.09
CA LYS A 7 -44.27 39.88 13.41
C LYS A 7 -44.47 38.36 13.33
N VAL A 8 -45.19 37.84 14.33
CA VAL A 8 -45.71 36.48 14.48
C VAL A 8 -47.24 36.50 14.28
N ASN A 9 -47.83 35.38 13.82
CA ASN A 9 -49.17 34.80 14.14
C ASN A 9 -49.89 34.26 12.88
N PRO A 10 -50.89 33.35 12.98
CA PRO A 10 -50.87 31.99 13.55
C PRO A 10 -51.60 30.93 12.65
N THR A 11 -51.39 29.64 12.89
CA THR A 11 -52.29 28.49 12.52
C THR A 11 -53.36 28.28 13.62
N PRO A 12 -54.55 27.60 13.45
CA PRO A 12 -54.79 26.28 12.77
C PRO A 12 -56.19 26.13 12.07
N THR A 13 -56.52 25.04 11.36
CA THR A 13 -57.35 23.91 11.88
C THR A 13 -57.67 22.82 10.83
N PHE A 14 -58.03 21.65 11.38
CA PHE A 14 -58.24 20.27 10.88
C PHE A 14 -59.41 20.01 9.91
N ARG A 15 -59.28 19.00 9.03
CA ARG A 15 -60.21 17.84 8.89
C ARG A 15 -59.70 16.79 7.88
N ARG A 16 -59.72 15.51 8.29
CA ARG A 16 -59.63 14.30 7.43
C ARG A 16 -61.04 13.74 7.21
N PRO A 17 -61.24 12.91 6.17
CA PRO A 17 -62.14 11.76 6.29
C PRO A 17 -61.40 10.43 6.12
N PHE A 18 -61.98 9.43 6.76
CA PHE A 18 -61.52 8.06 6.93
C PHE A 18 -62.46 7.16 6.13
N SER A 19 -61.96 6.20 5.35
CA SER A 19 -62.74 5.02 4.95
C SER A 19 -61.83 3.81 4.76
N ARG A 20 -62.05 2.81 5.61
CA ARG A 20 -61.52 1.43 5.52
C ARG A 20 -62.47 0.59 4.66
N ARG A 21 -61.94 -0.39 3.94
CA ARG A 21 -62.58 -1.71 3.80
C ARG A 21 -61.54 -2.83 3.91
N LEU A 22 -61.98 -3.88 4.60
CA LEU A 22 -61.31 -5.10 5.02
C LEU A 22 -61.58 -6.27 4.06
N ALA A 23 -60.85 -7.36 4.34
CA ALA A 23 -61.14 -8.79 4.08
C ALA A 23 -60.60 -9.35 2.75
N LEU A 24 -59.59 -10.24 2.74
CA LEU A 24 -59.45 -11.63 3.25
C LEU A 24 -59.91 -12.69 2.24
N SER A 25 -58.97 -13.59 1.93
CA SER A 25 -59.11 -15.06 1.89
C SER A 25 -59.32 -15.79 0.53
N ALA A 26 -58.52 -16.86 0.41
CA ALA A 26 -58.76 -18.17 -0.25
C ALA A 26 -58.30 -18.41 -1.72
N ASN A 27 -57.18 -19.13 -1.84
CA ASN A 27 -56.94 -20.25 -2.77
C ASN A 27 -57.90 -21.43 -2.41
N PRO A 28 -58.16 -22.51 -3.24
CA PRO A 28 -57.17 -23.17 -4.12
C PRO A 28 -57.69 -23.97 -5.38
N PHE A 29 -56.70 -24.53 -6.13
CA PHE A 29 -56.66 -25.79 -6.91
C PHE A 29 -57.50 -26.06 -8.21
N LEU A 30 -56.72 -26.30 -9.29
CA LEU A 30 -56.81 -27.31 -10.38
C LEU A 30 -57.98 -27.30 -11.39
N TYR A 31 -57.66 -27.21 -12.69
CA TYR A 31 -57.64 -28.36 -13.61
C TYR A 31 -57.00 -28.01 -14.97
N TYR A 32 -56.30 -29.00 -15.52
CA TYR A 32 -55.70 -29.11 -16.87
C TYR A 32 -56.64 -28.66 -18.01
N PHE A 33 -56.10 -28.09 -19.10
CA PHE A 33 -56.19 -28.68 -20.45
C PHE A 33 -55.29 -27.96 -21.46
N TYR A 34 -54.54 -28.78 -22.19
CA TYR A 34 -53.67 -28.45 -23.32
C TYR A 34 -54.52 -28.20 -24.56
N SER A 35 -54.29 -27.12 -25.30
CA SER A 35 -54.75 -26.98 -26.69
C SER A 35 -53.98 -25.89 -27.41
N SER A 36 -53.06 -26.33 -28.27
CA SER A 36 -52.35 -25.59 -29.29
C SER A 36 -53.26 -24.75 -30.17
N LYS A 37 -53.00 -23.44 -30.27
CA LYS A 37 -53.30 -22.65 -31.47
C LYS A 37 -52.17 -21.68 -31.76
N PHE A 38 -51.46 -22.00 -32.83
CA PHE A 38 -50.56 -21.14 -33.57
C PHE A 38 -51.40 -19.97 -34.12
N SER A 39 -51.10 -18.74 -33.68
CA SER A 39 -51.63 -17.52 -34.29
C SER A 39 -50.49 -16.51 -34.34
N SER A 40 -50.14 -16.16 -35.57
CA SER A 40 -49.12 -15.19 -35.94
C SER A 40 -49.48 -13.80 -35.42
N SER A 41 -48.66 -13.27 -34.51
CA SER A 41 -48.72 -11.86 -34.12
C SER A 41 -47.31 -11.27 -34.17
N PHE A 42 -47.14 -10.30 -35.08
CA PHE A 42 -45.99 -9.42 -35.18
C PHE A 42 -45.66 -8.86 -33.79
N THR A 43 -44.56 -9.31 -33.21
CA THR A 43 -44.06 -8.80 -31.93
C THR A 43 -42.89 -7.87 -32.20
N VAL A 44 -43.11 -6.60 -31.87
CA VAL A 44 -42.10 -5.58 -31.62
C VAL A 44 -40.94 -6.21 -30.84
N LEU A 45 -39.71 -6.04 -31.34
CA LEU A 45 -38.49 -6.49 -30.70
C LEU A 45 -38.35 -5.82 -29.33
N LYS A 46 -38.86 -6.50 -28.30
CA LYS A 46 -38.67 -6.12 -26.91
C LYS A 46 -37.26 -6.57 -26.55
N CYS A 47 -36.32 -5.63 -26.55
CA CYS A 47 -34.94 -5.87 -26.16
C CYS A 47 -34.94 -6.28 -24.69
N HIS A 48 -34.95 -7.58 -24.44
CA HIS A 48 -34.82 -8.15 -23.12
C HIS A 48 -33.33 -8.26 -22.85
N CYS A 49 -32.79 -7.35 -22.05
CA CYS A 49 -31.49 -7.57 -21.43
C CYS A 49 -31.68 -8.71 -20.44
N THR A 50 -31.48 -9.94 -20.90
CA THR A 50 -31.11 -11.02 -20.00
C THR A 50 -29.82 -10.58 -19.35
N GLU A 51 -29.85 -10.35 -18.03
CA GLU A 51 -28.65 -10.46 -17.22
C GLU A 51 -28.11 -11.86 -17.48
N ASP A 52 -27.14 -11.96 -18.39
CA ASP A 52 -26.24 -13.08 -18.39
C ASP A 52 -25.54 -13.00 -17.03
N LYS A 53 -26.07 -13.75 -16.07
CA LYS A 53 -25.23 -14.41 -15.08
C LYS A 53 -24.39 -15.43 -15.84
N SER A 54 -23.54 -14.96 -16.75
CA SER A 54 -22.27 -15.59 -17.00
C SER A 54 -21.57 -15.52 -15.64
N THR A 55 -21.68 -16.61 -14.89
CA THR A 55 -20.64 -17.05 -13.98
C THR A 55 -19.33 -16.95 -14.73
N ASP A 56 -18.76 -15.76 -14.72
CA ASP A 56 -17.39 -15.53 -15.07
C ASP A 56 -16.64 -16.21 -13.93
N LYS A 57 -16.33 -17.49 -14.12
CA LYS A 57 -15.09 -18.06 -13.60
C LYS A 57 -13.98 -17.29 -14.30
N SER A 58 -13.87 -15.99 -13.99
CA SER A 58 -12.81 -15.13 -14.48
C SER A 58 -11.54 -15.82 -14.00
N THR A 59 -10.68 -16.17 -14.94
CA THR A 59 -9.31 -16.61 -14.71
C THR A 59 -8.78 -15.79 -13.54
N GLN A 60 -8.60 -16.41 -12.37
CA GLN A 60 -8.12 -15.70 -11.17
C GLN A 60 -6.79 -15.05 -11.53
N GLY A 61 -6.81 -13.75 -11.77
CA GLY A 61 -5.61 -13.00 -12.11
C GLY A 61 -4.56 -13.16 -11.02
N PHE A 62 -3.28 -13.02 -11.39
CA PHE A 62 -2.20 -13.06 -10.41
C PHE A 62 -2.41 -12.01 -9.31
N SER A 63 -2.85 -10.80 -9.65
CA SER A 63 -3.10 -9.74 -8.66
C SER A 63 -4.45 -9.90 -7.95
N VAL A 64 -4.45 -9.83 -6.62
CA VAL A 64 -5.66 -9.80 -5.76
C VAL A 64 -6.04 -8.39 -5.29
N LEU A 65 -5.27 -7.36 -5.69
CA LEU A 65 -5.56 -5.96 -5.36
C LEU A 65 -6.75 -5.45 -6.17
N THR A 66 -7.64 -4.71 -5.51
CA THR A 66 -8.85 -4.15 -6.11
C THR A 66 -8.64 -2.69 -6.54
N SER A 67 -9.54 -2.19 -7.38
CA SER A 67 -9.54 -0.79 -7.81
C SER A 67 -10.09 0.18 -6.75
N ASP A 68 -10.75 -0.31 -5.67
CA ASP A 68 -11.29 0.56 -4.64
C ASP A 68 -10.23 0.90 -3.58
N ILE A 69 -9.64 2.08 -3.73
CA ILE A 69 -8.61 2.60 -2.83
C ILE A 69 -9.21 3.31 -1.60
N PRO A 70 -8.62 3.11 -0.40
CA PRO A 70 -9.18 3.67 0.83
C PRO A 70 -8.88 5.15 1.05
N TRP A 71 -8.02 5.77 0.25
CA TRP A 71 -7.67 7.20 0.28
C TRP A 71 -8.35 8.02 -0.82
N LYS A 72 -8.22 9.34 -0.74
CA LYS A 72 -8.80 10.30 -1.70
C LYS A 72 -8.08 10.19 -3.06
N THR A 73 -8.83 10.10 -4.16
CA THR A 73 -8.28 9.86 -5.51
C THR A 73 -7.31 10.96 -5.98
N GLY A 74 -7.49 12.20 -5.53
CA GLY A 74 -6.62 13.33 -5.91
C GLY A 74 -5.37 13.50 -5.05
N SER A 75 -5.19 12.74 -3.97
CA SER A 75 -4.11 13.01 -3.00
C SER A 75 -2.83 12.22 -3.22
N LEU A 76 -2.76 11.32 -4.21
CA LEU A 76 -1.60 10.44 -4.42
C LEU A 76 -0.31 11.25 -4.62
N TRP A 77 -0.23 12.01 -5.72
CA TRP A 77 1.00 12.70 -6.11
C TRP A 77 1.35 13.83 -5.15
N SER A 78 0.35 14.52 -4.58
CA SER A 78 0.59 15.52 -3.54
C SER A 78 1.15 14.91 -2.27
N ALA A 79 0.63 13.76 -1.82
CA ALA A 79 1.16 13.07 -0.65
C ALA A 79 2.55 12.51 -0.91
N MET A 80 2.80 11.93 -2.09
CA MET A 80 4.14 11.49 -2.49
C MET A 80 5.14 12.64 -2.54
N ALA A 81 4.72 13.82 -3.01
CA ALA A 81 5.57 15.01 -3.01
C ALA A 81 5.87 15.52 -1.59
N VAL A 82 4.86 15.56 -0.71
CA VAL A 82 5.07 15.92 0.70
C VAL A 82 6.01 14.92 1.37
N TYR A 83 5.77 13.62 1.20
CA TYR A 83 6.64 12.57 1.70
C TYR A 83 8.07 12.76 1.19
N MET A 84 8.27 12.85 -0.11
CA MET A 84 9.60 12.91 -0.71
C MET A 84 10.37 14.16 -0.28
N PHE A 85 9.78 15.35 -0.45
CA PHE A 85 10.50 16.60 -0.31
C PHE A 85 10.48 17.19 1.11
N ASN A 86 9.52 16.80 1.95
CA ASN A 86 9.41 17.35 3.31
C ASN A 86 9.77 16.33 4.39
N LEU A 87 9.72 15.03 4.10
CA LEU A 87 10.03 13.97 5.07
C LEU A 87 11.30 13.22 4.66
N HIS A 88 11.25 12.45 3.56
CA HIS A 88 12.29 11.49 3.18
C HIS A 88 13.63 12.15 2.86
N ILE A 89 13.66 13.14 1.95
CA ILE A 89 14.92 13.82 1.60
C ILE A 89 15.51 14.55 2.83
N PRO A 90 14.75 15.39 3.56
CA PRO A 90 15.30 16.10 4.71
C PRO A 90 15.74 15.20 5.86
N LEU A 91 14.98 14.15 6.20
CA LEU A 91 15.28 13.28 7.34
C LEU A 91 16.31 12.20 6.99
N GLY A 92 16.14 11.53 5.85
CA GLY A 92 17.00 10.43 5.42
C GLY A 92 18.39 10.87 4.93
N PHE A 93 18.47 11.99 4.18
CA PHE A 93 19.75 12.44 3.58
C PHE A 93 20.32 13.69 4.25
N GLY A 94 19.45 14.61 4.71
CA GLY A 94 19.88 15.85 5.36
C GLY A 94 19.99 15.78 6.90
N GLY A 95 19.35 14.79 7.53
CA GLY A 95 19.13 14.79 8.97
C GLY A 95 20.42 14.70 9.78
N LEU A 96 21.37 13.86 9.37
CA LEU A 96 22.67 13.75 10.04
C LEU A 96 23.48 15.04 9.97
N SER A 97 23.42 15.79 8.87
CA SER A 97 24.08 17.09 8.75
C SER A 97 23.50 18.12 9.71
N ILE A 98 22.19 18.11 9.92
CA ILE A 98 21.52 18.97 10.91
C ILE A 98 21.95 18.60 12.33
N VAL A 99 22.03 17.30 12.65
CA VAL A 99 22.49 16.84 13.96
C VAL A 99 23.95 17.24 14.20
N ALA A 100 24.82 17.05 13.22
CA ALA A 100 26.23 17.47 13.29
C ALA A 100 26.35 18.98 13.58
N TYR A 101 25.55 19.79 12.88
CA TYR A 101 25.49 21.24 13.11
C TYR A 101 25.01 21.59 14.54
N ILE A 102 23.94 20.96 15.03
CA ILE A 102 23.39 21.20 16.38
C ILE A 102 24.42 20.82 17.47
N LEU A 103 25.13 19.71 17.28
CA LEU A 103 26.14 19.22 18.21
C LEU A 103 27.48 19.96 18.09
N ASN A 104 27.61 20.92 17.17
CA ASN A 104 28.86 21.62 16.85
C ASN A 104 30.01 20.66 16.54
N GLN A 105 29.72 19.55 15.87
CA GLN A 105 30.73 18.57 15.45
C GLN A 105 30.82 18.52 13.92
N PRO A 106 32.03 18.60 13.33
CA PRO A 106 32.18 18.53 11.88
C PRO A 106 31.91 17.13 11.32
N VAL A 107 32.18 16.10 12.12
CA VAL A 107 31.94 14.69 11.81
C VAL A 107 31.43 14.02 13.08
N LEU A 108 30.26 13.40 13.00
CA LEU A 108 29.70 12.63 14.11
C LEU A 108 30.45 11.30 14.27
N ASP A 109 30.71 10.87 15.50
CA ASP A 109 31.21 9.52 15.74
C ASP A 109 30.18 8.46 15.30
N PRO A 110 30.59 7.24 14.92
CA PRO A 110 29.67 6.25 14.36
C PRO A 110 28.53 5.84 15.30
N GLN A 111 28.75 5.85 16.61
CA GLN A 111 27.68 5.56 17.57
C GLN A 111 26.65 6.68 17.58
N THR A 112 27.06 7.94 17.63
CA THR A 112 26.16 9.09 17.53
C THR A 112 25.43 9.10 16.18
N GLN A 113 26.09 8.74 15.08
CA GLN A 113 25.44 8.59 13.77
C GLN A 113 24.31 7.55 13.81
N SER A 114 24.57 6.34 14.33
CA SER A 114 23.56 5.27 14.40
C SER A 114 22.35 5.63 15.25
N LEU A 115 22.56 6.26 16.41
CA LEU A 115 21.49 6.69 17.30
C LEU A 115 20.70 7.86 16.69
N SER A 116 21.39 8.76 15.98
CA SER A 116 20.74 9.87 15.28
C SER A 116 19.87 9.35 14.12
N LEU A 117 20.36 8.40 13.33
CA LEU A 117 19.57 7.74 12.29
C LEU A 117 18.35 7.04 12.89
N LEU A 118 18.50 6.35 14.02
CA LEU A 118 17.36 5.74 14.70
C LEU A 118 16.28 6.76 15.07
N LEU A 119 16.66 7.90 15.64
CA LEU A 119 15.71 8.95 15.99
C LEU A 119 15.06 9.60 14.76
N LEU A 120 15.84 9.84 13.71
CA LEU A 120 15.36 10.41 12.45
C LEU A 120 14.38 9.48 11.74
N ASP A 121 14.67 8.18 11.68
CA ASP A 121 13.81 7.17 11.03
C ASP A 121 12.50 6.95 11.82
N ILE A 122 12.55 7.00 13.16
CA ILE A 122 11.34 7.02 13.99
C ILE A 122 10.49 8.26 13.68
N LEU A 123 11.11 9.43 13.56
CA LEU A 123 10.42 10.68 13.24
C LEU A 123 9.81 10.62 11.83
N GLU A 124 10.54 10.07 10.86
CA GLU A 124 10.06 9.87 9.50
C GLU A 124 8.87 8.91 9.45
N LEU A 125 8.94 7.79 10.18
CA LEU A 125 7.85 6.83 10.31
C LEU A 125 6.60 7.49 10.89
N ILE A 126 6.72 8.20 12.02
CA ILE A 126 5.58 8.88 12.67
C ILE A 126 4.98 9.93 11.74
N SER A 127 5.81 10.76 11.11
CA SER A 127 5.36 11.83 10.22
C SER A 127 4.67 11.26 8.97
N THR A 128 5.21 10.17 8.43
CA THR A 128 4.62 9.45 7.28
C THR A 128 3.29 8.82 7.64
N LEU A 129 3.15 8.21 8.83
CA LEU A 129 1.88 7.67 9.31
C LEU A 129 0.81 8.75 9.45
N LEU A 130 1.18 9.94 9.94
CA LEU A 130 0.28 11.10 10.04
C LEU A 130 -0.12 11.61 8.65
N LEU A 131 0.84 11.70 7.72
CA LEU A 131 0.60 12.08 6.34
C LEU A 131 -0.37 11.10 5.67
N LEU A 132 -0.09 9.80 5.71
CA LEU A 132 -0.95 8.77 5.14
C LEU A 132 -2.34 8.83 5.76
N LYS A 133 -2.45 8.96 7.09
CA LYS A 133 -3.75 9.12 7.79
C LYS A 133 -4.57 10.29 7.25
N SER A 134 -3.94 11.41 6.89
CA SER A 134 -4.64 12.59 6.35
C SER A 134 -5.26 12.36 4.95
N THR A 135 -4.74 11.37 4.21
CA THR A 135 -5.22 11.00 2.87
C THR A 135 -6.42 10.05 2.91
N ILE A 136 -6.61 9.32 4.02
CA ILE A 136 -7.64 8.29 4.17
C ILE A 136 -9.04 8.90 4.11
N LYS A 137 -9.99 8.23 3.43
CA LYS A 137 -11.41 8.62 3.40
C LYS A 137 -12.00 8.53 4.82
N PRO A 138 -12.92 9.41 5.25
CA PRO A 138 -13.40 9.45 6.64
C PRO A 138 -13.97 8.15 7.22
N LYS A 139 -14.43 7.22 6.36
CA LYS A 139 -15.00 5.92 6.76
C LYS A 139 -13.94 4.83 6.99
N ASN A 140 -12.68 5.12 6.65
CA ASN A 140 -11.58 4.16 6.64
C ASN A 140 -10.55 4.50 7.73
N GLY A 141 -9.90 3.48 8.28
CA GLY A 141 -8.84 3.64 9.29
C GLY A 141 -7.46 3.27 8.73
N LEU A 142 -6.40 3.62 9.47
CA LEU A 142 -5.01 3.27 9.11
C LEU A 142 -4.79 1.76 9.03
N MET A 143 -5.50 0.98 9.85
CA MET A 143 -5.44 -0.49 9.82
C MET A 143 -5.86 -1.10 8.48
N ASN A 144 -6.51 -0.34 7.59
CA ASN A 144 -6.85 -0.82 6.25
C ASN A 144 -5.61 -1.13 5.39
N PHE A 145 -4.44 -0.53 5.68
CA PHE A 145 -3.18 -0.89 5.03
C PHE A 145 -2.79 -2.36 5.26
N PHE A 146 -3.22 -2.93 6.39
CA PHE A 146 -2.96 -4.33 6.77
C PHE A 146 -4.17 -5.24 6.57
N LYS A 147 -5.28 -4.71 6.05
CA LYS A 147 -6.48 -5.51 5.84
C LYS A 147 -6.33 -6.35 4.58
N SER A 148 -6.27 -7.66 4.77
CA SER A 148 -6.26 -8.68 3.73
C SER A 148 -7.64 -8.75 3.04
N SER A 149 -7.69 -8.76 1.71
CA SER A 149 -8.92 -9.05 0.94
C SER A 149 -9.40 -10.49 1.16
N GLU A 150 -10.68 -10.81 0.94
CA GLU A 150 -11.17 -12.19 1.12
C GLU A 150 -10.39 -13.20 0.26
N LEU A 151 -9.99 -12.82 -0.96
CA LEU A 151 -9.15 -13.61 -1.86
C LEU A 151 -7.70 -13.79 -1.38
N SER A 152 -7.19 -12.88 -0.54
CA SER A 152 -5.88 -13.04 0.08
C SER A 152 -5.86 -14.02 1.25
N ILE A 153 -7.01 -14.32 1.85
CA ILE A 153 -7.12 -15.27 2.96
C ILE A 153 -6.87 -16.70 2.47
N GLU A 154 -7.23 -17.00 1.22
CA GLU A 154 -6.96 -18.30 0.59
C GLU A 154 -5.48 -18.49 0.22
N ARG A 155 -4.74 -17.39 -0.03
CA ARG A 155 -3.33 -17.43 -0.44
C ARG A 155 -2.41 -17.37 0.78
N ASN A 156 -1.57 -18.37 0.96
CA ASN A 156 -0.62 -18.41 2.06
C ASN A 156 0.50 -17.36 1.87
N TRP A 157 0.33 -16.19 2.49
CA TRP A 157 1.30 -15.11 2.44
C TRP A 157 2.67 -15.49 3.01
N VAL A 158 2.76 -16.48 3.91
CA VAL A 158 4.04 -16.98 4.45
C VAL A 158 4.81 -17.73 3.36
N LEU A 159 4.12 -18.59 2.59
CA LEU A 159 4.74 -19.30 1.47
C LEU A 159 5.19 -18.32 0.38
N ALA A 160 4.36 -17.32 0.05
CA ALA A 160 4.75 -16.28 -0.89
C ALA A 160 5.97 -15.48 -0.40
N SER A 161 6.06 -15.22 0.92
CA SER A 161 7.22 -14.57 1.54
C SER A 161 8.47 -15.43 1.42
N ALA A 162 8.37 -16.73 1.69
CA ALA A 162 9.49 -17.66 1.55
C ALA A 162 9.99 -17.76 0.10
N LEU A 163 9.07 -17.87 -0.87
CA LEU A 163 9.42 -17.90 -2.30
C LEU A 163 10.03 -16.58 -2.76
N GLY A 164 9.43 -15.44 -2.40
CA GLY A 164 9.95 -14.12 -2.73
C GLY A 164 11.35 -13.89 -2.13
N PHE A 165 11.56 -14.30 -0.88
CA PHE A 165 12.88 -14.22 -0.24
C PHE A 165 13.90 -15.18 -0.88
N GLY A 166 13.50 -16.40 -1.25
CA GLY A 166 14.36 -17.33 -1.99
C GLY A 166 14.82 -16.77 -3.35
N ILE A 167 13.92 -16.10 -4.07
CA ILE A 167 14.23 -15.39 -5.32
C ILE A 167 15.21 -14.24 -5.05
N LEU A 168 15.03 -13.48 -3.96
CA LEU A 168 15.97 -12.42 -3.58
C LEU A 168 17.35 -12.95 -3.24
N ILE A 169 17.47 -14.06 -2.49
CA ILE A 169 18.77 -14.68 -2.19
C ILE A 169 19.47 -15.08 -3.49
N LEU A 170 18.73 -15.73 -4.41
CA LEU A 170 19.29 -16.09 -5.71
C LEU A 170 19.77 -14.85 -6.48
N PHE A 171 18.98 -13.78 -6.47
CA PHE A 171 19.35 -12.52 -7.09
C PHE A 171 20.62 -11.92 -6.47
N VAL A 172 20.68 -11.82 -5.14
CA VAL A 172 21.86 -11.32 -4.41
C VAL A 172 23.10 -12.14 -4.78
N PHE A 173 23.00 -13.47 -4.75
CA PHE A 173 24.10 -14.37 -5.12
C PHE A 173 24.60 -14.13 -6.55
N LEU A 174 23.67 -14.00 -7.50
CA LEU A 174 24.01 -13.71 -8.90
C LEU A 174 24.67 -12.33 -9.05
N THR A 175 24.17 -11.32 -8.35
CA THR A 175 24.75 -9.98 -8.37
C THR A 175 26.13 -9.93 -7.71
N SER A 176 26.37 -10.70 -6.65
CA SER A 176 27.70 -10.79 -6.01
C SER A 176 28.75 -11.38 -6.95
N ILE A 177 28.43 -12.47 -7.65
CA ILE A 177 29.34 -13.05 -8.66
C ILE A 177 29.67 -12.02 -9.75
N LEU A 178 28.67 -11.24 -10.16
CA LEU A 178 28.85 -10.22 -11.20
C LEU A 178 29.65 -9.01 -10.68
N ALA A 179 29.41 -8.58 -9.44
CA ALA A 179 30.11 -7.48 -8.80
C ALA A 179 31.60 -7.78 -8.60
N ASP A 180 31.95 -8.98 -8.12
CA ASP A 180 33.33 -9.44 -7.98
C ASP A 180 34.08 -9.45 -9.31
N ARG A 181 33.37 -9.67 -10.42
CA ARG A 181 33.92 -9.70 -11.77
C ARG A 181 34.14 -8.32 -12.37
N LEU A 182 33.35 -7.32 -11.96
CA LEU A 182 33.25 -6.05 -12.67
C LEU A 182 33.66 -4.82 -11.85
N TYR A 183 33.32 -4.75 -10.56
CA TYR A 183 33.35 -3.49 -9.81
C TYR A 183 34.11 -3.53 -8.48
N GLY A 184 34.48 -4.70 -7.96
CA GLY A 184 35.06 -4.78 -6.62
C GLY A 184 34.05 -4.43 -5.53
N ASP A 185 34.45 -4.56 -4.27
CA ASP A 185 33.59 -4.56 -3.09
C ASP A 185 32.61 -3.37 -3.00
N VAL A 186 31.30 -3.62 -3.08
CA VAL A 186 30.20 -2.62 -3.12
C VAL A 186 29.75 -2.22 -1.71
N ASN A 187 30.64 -2.36 -0.73
CA ASN A 187 30.33 -2.11 0.65
C ASN A 187 30.11 -0.63 0.95
N ASN A 188 29.11 -0.32 1.77
CA ASN A 188 28.92 1.02 2.32
C ASN A 188 29.87 1.20 3.52
N PRO A 189 30.99 1.94 3.39
CA PRO A 189 32.02 2.01 4.42
C PRO A 189 31.49 2.66 5.71
N ILE A 190 30.59 3.65 5.59
CA ILE A 190 29.99 4.34 6.73
C ILE A 190 29.14 3.36 7.55
N LEU A 191 28.31 2.57 6.88
CA LEU A 191 27.51 1.54 7.55
C LEU A 191 28.39 0.49 8.24
N LYS A 192 29.48 0.07 7.59
CA LYS A 192 30.44 -0.87 8.17
C LYS A 192 31.11 -0.30 9.42
N GLU A 193 31.54 0.97 9.39
CA GLU A 193 32.09 1.66 10.56
C GLU A 193 31.09 1.74 11.71
N MET A 194 29.82 2.05 11.42
CA MET A 194 28.75 2.06 12.43
C MET A 194 28.55 0.68 13.07
N LEU A 195 28.50 -0.38 12.27
CA LEU A 195 28.30 -1.76 12.75
C LEU A 195 29.46 -2.26 13.62
N LEU A 196 30.69 -1.79 13.35
CA LEU A 196 31.90 -2.17 14.08
C LEU A 196 32.19 -1.31 15.31
N SER A 197 31.54 -0.15 15.45
CA SER A 197 31.89 0.83 16.49
C SER A 197 31.52 0.42 17.93
N SER A 198 30.29 -0.05 18.15
CA SER A 198 29.83 -0.52 19.46
C SER A 198 28.59 -1.42 19.33
N ASP A 199 28.31 -2.22 20.36
CA ASP A 199 27.10 -3.06 20.37
C ASP A 199 25.81 -2.22 20.36
N ILE A 200 25.82 -1.05 20.98
CA ILE A 200 24.70 -0.10 20.93
C ILE A 200 24.48 0.35 19.49
N SER A 201 25.54 0.75 18.79
CA SER A 201 25.46 1.19 17.40
C SER A 201 24.96 0.09 16.46
N LYS A 202 25.48 -1.13 16.66
CA LYS A 202 25.05 -2.33 15.92
C LYS A 202 23.56 -2.61 16.10
N VAL A 203 23.07 -2.59 17.36
CA VAL A 203 21.65 -2.78 17.66
C VAL A 203 20.81 -1.65 17.04
N ALA A 204 21.26 -0.40 17.11
CA ALA A 204 20.58 0.73 16.49
C ALA A 204 20.46 0.54 14.97
N CYS A 205 21.52 0.13 14.28
CA CYS A 205 21.50 -0.17 12.85
C CYS A 205 20.49 -1.29 12.54
N VAL A 206 20.49 -2.39 13.29
CA VAL A 206 19.53 -3.49 13.08
C VAL A 206 18.09 -3.00 13.24
N ILE A 207 17.80 -2.17 14.24
CA ILE A 207 16.46 -1.62 14.45
C ILE A 207 16.04 -0.72 13.27
N VAL A 208 16.90 0.18 12.83
CA VAL A 208 16.62 1.07 11.68
C VAL A 208 16.35 0.23 10.44
N TYR A 209 17.38 -0.47 9.93
CA TYR A 209 17.35 -1.07 8.60
C TYR A 209 16.42 -2.30 8.52
N CYS A 210 16.22 -3.05 9.60
CA CYS A 210 15.44 -4.29 9.55
C CYS A 210 14.02 -4.15 10.13
N ILE A 211 13.77 -3.19 11.03
CA ILE A 211 12.52 -3.12 11.81
C ILE A 211 11.72 -1.86 11.52
N ILE A 212 12.35 -0.70 11.34
CA ILE A 212 11.63 0.58 11.16
C ILE A 212 11.50 0.95 9.68
N THR A 213 12.61 0.97 8.95
CA THR A 213 12.62 1.34 7.54
C THR A 213 11.73 0.44 6.68
N PRO A 214 11.75 -0.92 6.81
CA PRO A 214 10.94 -1.75 5.91
C PRO A 214 9.44 -1.52 6.05
N PRO A 215 8.81 -1.49 7.25
CA PRO A 215 7.41 -1.09 7.38
C PRO A 215 7.11 0.29 6.83
N LEU A 216 7.98 1.29 7.08
CA LEU A 216 7.83 2.65 6.57
C LEU A 216 7.72 2.63 5.03
N GLU A 217 8.72 2.06 4.38
CA GLU A 217 8.81 2.04 2.93
C GLU A 217 7.72 1.18 2.30
N GLU A 218 7.42 0.00 2.86
CA GLU A 218 6.34 -0.84 2.34
C GLU A 218 4.98 -0.14 2.43
N MET A 219 4.69 0.59 3.52
CA MET A 219 3.44 1.37 3.61
C MET A 219 3.35 2.45 2.53
N VAL A 220 4.44 3.14 2.22
CA VAL A 220 4.47 4.21 1.21
C VAL A 220 4.42 3.63 -0.21
N TYR A 221 5.36 2.75 -0.56
CA TYR A 221 5.54 2.32 -1.95
C TYR A 221 4.58 1.20 -2.37
N ARG A 222 4.20 0.29 -1.44
CA ARG A 222 3.31 -0.84 -1.76
C ARG A 222 1.90 -0.53 -1.29
N GLY A 223 1.75 -0.23 -0.01
CA GLY A 223 0.48 0.05 0.62
C GLY A 223 -0.26 1.26 0.04
N PHE A 224 0.46 2.34 -0.29
CA PHE A 224 -0.13 3.58 -0.81
C PHE A 224 0.09 3.75 -2.32
N LEU A 225 1.34 3.85 -2.78
CA LEU A 225 1.66 4.16 -4.17
C LEU A 225 1.21 3.04 -5.13
N LEU A 226 1.70 1.80 -4.95
CA LEU A 226 1.37 0.68 -5.82
C LEU A 226 -0.13 0.41 -5.85
N ALA A 227 -0.77 0.34 -4.67
CA ALA A 227 -2.22 0.17 -4.58
C ALA A 227 -3.00 1.28 -5.32
N SER A 228 -2.51 2.53 -5.29
CA SER A 228 -3.10 3.63 -6.07
C SER A 228 -2.92 3.43 -7.56
N LEU A 229 -1.71 3.05 -7.99
CA LEU A 229 -1.42 2.85 -9.41
C LEU A 229 -2.27 1.71 -9.98
N VAL A 230 -2.40 0.58 -9.28
CA VAL A 230 -3.26 -0.56 -9.69
C VAL A 230 -4.71 -0.15 -9.94
N SER A 231 -5.22 0.89 -9.26
CA SER A 231 -6.58 1.40 -9.50
C SER A 231 -6.75 2.11 -10.86
N THR A 232 -5.65 2.45 -11.53
CA THR A 232 -5.63 3.27 -12.76
C THR A 232 -4.91 2.62 -13.94
N MET A 233 -4.13 1.57 -13.71
CA MET A 233 -3.37 0.85 -14.74
C MET A 233 -3.22 -0.64 -14.42
N SER A 234 -2.67 -1.41 -15.35
CA SER A 234 -2.41 -2.84 -15.12
C SER A 234 -1.43 -3.05 -13.95
N TRP A 235 -1.58 -4.17 -13.23
CA TRP A 235 -0.74 -4.43 -12.05
C TRP A 235 0.74 -4.53 -12.41
N GLN A 236 1.09 -5.03 -13.60
CA GLN A 236 2.47 -5.10 -14.07
C GLN A 236 3.08 -3.71 -14.24
N GLN A 237 2.37 -2.79 -14.89
CA GLN A 237 2.80 -1.40 -15.05
C GLN A 237 2.92 -0.70 -13.70
N ALA A 238 1.96 -0.94 -12.81
CA ALA A 238 1.97 -0.38 -11.46
C ALA A 238 3.17 -0.86 -10.63
N VAL A 239 3.52 -2.15 -10.71
CA VAL A 239 4.71 -2.71 -10.03
C VAL A 239 5.99 -2.10 -10.59
N VAL A 240 6.13 -2.03 -11.92
CA VAL A 240 7.32 -1.44 -12.56
C VAL A 240 7.48 0.03 -12.17
N LEU A 241 6.41 0.82 -12.23
CA LEU A 241 6.47 2.24 -11.88
C LEU A 241 6.74 2.47 -10.40
N SER A 242 6.09 1.72 -9.50
CA SER A 242 6.36 1.80 -8.07
C SER A 242 7.79 1.40 -7.73
N ALA A 243 8.31 0.32 -8.33
CA ALA A 243 9.69 -0.12 -8.17
C ALA A 243 10.72 0.91 -8.67
N ALA A 244 10.45 1.57 -9.80
CA ALA A 244 11.29 2.63 -10.33
C ALA A 244 11.33 3.84 -9.39
N ILE A 245 10.18 4.25 -8.85
CA ILE A 245 10.09 5.37 -7.89
C ILE A 245 10.80 5.01 -6.58
N PHE A 246 10.59 3.80 -6.05
CA PHE A 246 11.29 3.28 -4.87
C PHE A 246 12.80 3.32 -5.06
N SER A 247 13.29 2.79 -6.19
CA SER A 247 14.72 2.79 -6.49
C SER A 247 15.30 4.19 -6.68
N ALA A 248 14.57 5.11 -7.32
CA ALA A 248 15.01 6.49 -7.52
C ALA A 248 15.08 7.27 -6.20
N ALA A 249 14.20 6.98 -5.25
CA ALA A 249 14.16 7.62 -3.93
C ALA A 249 15.41 7.38 -3.08
N HIS A 250 16.19 6.33 -3.40
CA HIS A 250 17.44 6.03 -2.70
C HIS A 250 18.63 6.88 -3.17
N PHE A 251 18.47 7.66 -4.25
CA PHE A 251 19.50 8.54 -4.82
C PHE A 251 20.87 7.85 -5.06
N SER A 252 20.87 6.54 -5.32
CA SER A 252 22.07 5.75 -5.59
C SER A 252 22.02 5.20 -7.01
N GLY A 253 22.85 5.73 -7.90
CA GLY A 253 22.94 5.27 -9.29
C GLY A 253 23.47 3.83 -9.39
N GLU A 254 24.45 3.48 -8.56
CA GLU A 254 25.08 2.16 -8.52
C GLU A 254 24.10 1.07 -8.07
N ASN A 255 23.31 1.35 -7.02
CA ASN A 255 22.34 0.41 -6.48
C ASN A 255 20.98 0.46 -7.20
N PHE A 256 20.80 1.33 -8.20
CA PHE A 256 19.50 1.54 -8.83
C PHE A 256 18.93 0.24 -9.42
N LEU A 257 19.71 -0.49 -10.22
CA LEU A 257 19.23 -1.72 -10.83
C LEU A 257 18.86 -2.78 -9.78
N GLN A 258 19.68 -2.90 -8.73
CA GLN A 258 19.45 -3.84 -7.63
C GLN A 258 18.16 -3.50 -6.87
N LEU A 259 18.01 -2.25 -6.45
CA LEU A 259 16.82 -1.77 -5.73
C LEU A 259 15.56 -1.81 -6.58
N PHE A 260 15.68 -1.59 -7.89
CA PHE A 260 14.57 -1.76 -8.83
C PHE A 260 14.07 -3.21 -8.86
N VAL A 261 14.96 -4.19 -8.96
CA VAL A 261 14.58 -5.62 -8.96
C VAL A 261 13.98 -6.04 -7.61
N VAL A 262 14.58 -5.62 -6.50
CA VAL A 262 14.01 -5.80 -5.15
C VAL A 262 12.61 -5.17 -5.09
N GLY A 263 12.48 -3.96 -5.63
CA GLY A 263 11.26 -3.22 -5.86
C GLY A 263 10.16 -4.06 -6.50
N CYS A 264 10.48 -4.68 -7.64
CA CYS A 264 9.57 -5.54 -8.39
C CYS A 264 9.17 -6.79 -7.60
N ILE A 265 10.10 -7.47 -6.92
CA ILE A 265 9.79 -8.69 -6.15
C ILE A 265 8.83 -8.38 -5.01
N LEU A 266 9.09 -7.31 -4.25
CA LEU A 266 8.24 -6.86 -3.16
C LEU A 266 6.85 -6.42 -3.67
N GLY A 267 6.80 -5.73 -4.81
CA GLY A 267 5.56 -5.34 -5.47
C GLY A 267 4.73 -6.53 -5.96
N CYS A 268 5.37 -7.50 -6.63
CA CYS A 268 4.75 -8.74 -7.06
C CYS A 268 4.21 -9.56 -5.88
N SER A 269 4.96 -9.62 -4.77
CA SER A 269 4.49 -10.27 -3.55
C SER A 269 3.22 -9.61 -3.01
N TYR A 270 3.19 -8.27 -2.94
CA TYR A 270 2.00 -7.56 -2.48
C TYR A 270 0.82 -7.72 -3.44
N CYS A 271 1.04 -7.64 -4.76
CA CYS A 271 -0.02 -7.88 -5.75
C CYS A 271 -0.57 -9.31 -5.64
N GLY A 272 0.30 -10.31 -5.51
CA GLY A 272 -0.07 -11.72 -5.44
C GLY A 272 -0.74 -12.12 -4.12
N THR A 273 -0.34 -11.50 -3.01
CA THR A 273 -0.84 -11.86 -1.67
C THR A 273 -1.90 -10.91 -1.15
N GLY A 274 -1.97 -9.65 -1.59
CA GLY A 274 -2.81 -8.62 -0.98
C GLY A 274 -2.46 -8.32 0.49
N ASN A 275 -1.33 -8.84 1.00
CA ASN A 275 -0.95 -8.74 2.40
C ASN A 275 0.40 -8.02 2.51
N LEU A 276 0.36 -6.79 3.03
CA LEU A 276 1.54 -5.95 3.16
C LEU A 276 2.62 -6.58 4.04
N ARG A 277 2.23 -7.44 5.00
CA ARG A 277 3.17 -8.17 5.87
C ARG A 277 4.11 -9.06 5.06
N SER A 278 3.67 -9.59 3.92
CA SER A 278 4.53 -10.42 3.09
C SER A 278 5.72 -9.61 2.56
N SER A 279 5.45 -8.45 1.97
CA SER A 279 6.52 -7.59 1.46
C SER A 279 7.38 -7.03 2.60
N ILE A 280 6.80 -6.68 3.76
CA ILE A 280 7.57 -6.24 4.93
C ILE A 280 8.56 -7.31 5.38
N VAL A 281 8.11 -8.57 5.53
CA VAL A 281 8.98 -9.67 5.96
C VAL A 281 10.09 -9.93 4.94
N ILE A 282 9.76 -9.98 3.65
CA ILE A 282 10.76 -10.17 2.58
C ILE A 282 11.81 -9.04 2.65
N HIS A 283 11.37 -7.78 2.79
CA HIS A 283 12.23 -6.61 2.83
C HIS A 283 13.12 -6.59 4.08
N SER A 284 12.55 -6.83 5.27
CA SER A 284 13.30 -6.94 6.52
C SER A 284 14.38 -8.03 6.45
N LEU A 285 14.06 -9.20 5.86
CA LEU A 285 15.03 -10.29 5.71
C LEU A 285 16.13 -9.95 4.70
N TYR A 286 15.78 -9.26 3.61
CA TYR A 286 16.76 -8.77 2.63
C TYR A 286 17.73 -7.74 3.25
N ASN A 287 17.21 -6.80 4.04
CA ASN A 287 18.04 -5.82 4.74
C ASN A 287 18.93 -6.51 5.80
N ALA A 288 18.39 -7.48 6.54
CA ALA A 288 19.17 -8.26 7.49
C ALA A 288 20.31 -9.03 6.81
N LEU A 289 20.05 -9.65 5.66
CA LEU A 289 21.08 -10.33 4.87
C LEU A 289 22.17 -9.33 4.42
N THR A 290 21.78 -8.16 3.94
CA THR A 290 22.71 -7.11 3.51
C THR A 290 23.58 -6.60 4.67
N LEU A 291 23.00 -6.40 5.86
CA LEU A 291 23.76 -6.05 7.06
C LEU A 291 24.75 -7.14 7.47
N ILE A 292 24.35 -8.42 7.42
CA ILE A 292 25.23 -9.54 7.75
C ILE A 292 26.41 -9.61 6.77
N ILE A 293 26.15 -9.45 5.48
CA ILE A 293 27.20 -9.40 4.45
C ILE A 293 28.15 -8.24 4.74
N THR A 294 27.64 -7.02 4.92
CA THR A 294 28.43 -5.81 5.19
C THR A 294 29.30 -5.94 6.45
N PHE A 295 28.80 -6.62 7.49
CA PHE A 295 29.54 -6.89 8.72
C PHE A 295 30.64 -7.95 8.54
N SER A 296 30.46 -8.90 7.62
CA SER A 296 31.33 -10.08 7.47
C SER A 296 32.40 -9.92 6.40
N SER A 297 32.16 -9.08 5.40
CA SER A 297 33.17 -8.56 4.45
C SER A 297 34.08 -7.55 5.13
#